data_AF-A0A2K9P624-F1
#
_entry.id   AF-A0A2K9P624-F1
#
_cell.length_a   1.000
_cell.length_b   1.000
_cell.length_c   1.000
_cell.angle_alpha   90.00
_cell.angle_beta   90.00
_cell.angle_gamma   90.00
#
_symmetry.space_group_name_H-M   'P 1'
#
loop_
_entity.id
_entity.type
_entity.pdbx_description
1 polymer ?
#
loop_
_entity_poly.entity_id
_entity_poly.type
_entity_poly.pdbx_seq_one_letter_code
_entity_poly.pdbx_strand_id
1 'polypeptide(L)' 'MIAFNERFRQIRQERKITQKQTAEAIGTSEQNYQRYERGTQQPTLPVLMSLANYFNVSLDYLVGRSDDPKRY' A
#
# COMPACT_ATOMS: atom_id res chain seq x y z
N MET A 1 -5.34 6.82 -15.18
CA MET A 1 -5.57 5.87 -14.07
C MET A 1 -4.22 5.45 -13.55
N ILE A 2 -3.92 5.72 -12.29
CA ILE A 2 -2.68 5.27 -11.63
C ILE A 2 -2.87 3.78 -11.31
N ALA A 3 -1.88 2.94 -11.60
CA ALA A 3 -1.97 1.52 -11.27
C ALA A 3 -1.91 1.35 -9.74
N PHE A 4 -2.67 0.40 -9.15
CA PHE A 4 -2.75 0.29 -7.69
C PHE A 4 -1.38 0.07 -7.01
N ASN A 5 -0.45 -0.59 -7.69
CA ASN A 5 0.93 -0.78 -7.21
C ASN A 5 1.70 0.54 -7.11
N GLU A 6 1.43 1.50 -7.99
CA GLU A 6 2.00 2.85 -7.94
C GLU A 6 1.43 3.66 -6.77
N ARG A 7 0.17 3.41 -6.37
CA ARG A 7 -0.47 4.05 -5.22
C ARG A 7 0.29 3.78 -3.92
N PHE A 8 0.78 2.56 -3.72
CA PHE A 8 1.55 2.20 -2.53
C PHE A 8 2.81 3.05 -2.41
N ARG A 9 3.52 3.19 -3.53
CA ARG A 9 4.75 3.98 -3.61
C ARG A 9 4.48 5.46 -3.38
N GLN A 10 3.41 6.01 -3.96
CA GLN A 10 3.01 7.41 -3.77
C GLN A 10 2.75 7.72 -2.30
N ILE A 11 1.83 6.98 -1.66
CA ILE A 11 1.47 7.19 -0.25
C ILE A 11 2.72 7.09 0.64
N ARG A 12 3.56 6.10 0.39
CA ARG A 12 4.80 5.90 1.16
C ARG A 12 5.76 7.09 1.02
N GLN A 13 5.96 7.58 -0.21
CA GLN A 13 6.86 8.71 -0.48
C GLN A 13 6.32 10.02 0.12
N GLU A 14 5.02 10.29 -0.01
CA GLU A 14 4.35 11.45 0.61
C GLU A 14 4.55 11.47 2.12
N ARG A 15 4.51 10.29 2.75
CA ARG A 15 4.70 10.13 4.19
C ARG A 15 6.16 10.02 4.63
N LYS A 16 7.11 10.03 3.69
CA LYS A 16 8.56 9.89 3.94
C LYS A 16 8.92 8.60 4.68
N ILE A 17 8.23 7.50 4.37
CA ILE A 17 8.43 6.18 4.96
C ILE A 17 9.29 5.32 4.02
N THR A 18 10.12 4.43 4.57
CA THR A 18 10.92 3.48 3.78
C THR A 18 10.13 2.20 3.46
N GLN A 19 10.54 1.47 2.42
CA GLN A 19 9.93 0.18 2.09
C GLN A 19 10.03 -0.82 3.24
N LYS A 20 11.18 -0.83 3.92
CA LYS A 20 11.44 -1.64 5.12
C LYS A 20 10.45 -1.32 6.26
N GLN A 21 10.26 -0.05 6.58
CA GLN A 21 9.32 0.37 7.64
C GLN A 21 7.87 -0.05 7.33
N THR A 22 7.43 0.11 6.07
CA THR A 22 6.10 -0.35 5.69
C THR A 22 5.98 -1.87 5.81
N ALA A 23 7.00 -2.61 5.37
CA ALA A 23 7.00 -4.07 5.44
C ALA A 23 6.95 -4.58 6.89
N GLU A 24 7.75 -4.00 7.78
CA GLU A 24 7.72 -4.29 9.22
C GLU A 24 6.35 -3.99 9.83
N ALA A 25 5.74 -2.85 9.49
CA ALA A 25 4.45 -2.44 10.05
C ALA A 25 3.28 -3.35 9.63
N ILE A 26 3.35 -3.96 8.46
CA ILE A 26 2.30 -4.88 7.96
C ILE A 26 2.66 -6.36 8.15
N GLY A 27 3.79 -6.67 8.81
CA GLY A 27 4.21 -8.03 9.11
C GLY A 27 4.65 -8.85 7.89
N THR A 28 5.32 -8.23 6.91
CA THR A 28 5.87 -8.91 5.72
C THR A 28 7.35 -8.63 5.53
N SER A 29 8.00 -9.32 4.57
CA SER A 29 9.38 -9.03 4.21
C SER A 29 9.47 -7.78 3.32
N GLU A 30 10.57 -7.03 3.43
CA GLU A 30 10.84 -5.89 2.54
C GLU A 30 10.80 -6.32 1.06
N GLN A 31 11.31 -7.51 0.74
CA GLN A 31 11.28 -8.07 -0.60
C GLN A 31 9.84 -8.27 -1.12
N ASN A 32 8.93 -8.77 -0.29
CA ASN A 32 7.52 -8.92 -0.67
C ASN A 32 6.90 -7.54 -0.93
N TYR A 33 7.16 -6.56 -0.04
CA TYR A 33 6.66 -5.21 -0.23
C TYR A 33 7.18 -4.56 -1.52
N GLN A 34 8.47 -4.76 -1.85
CA GLN A 34 9.04 -4.31 -3.12
C GLN A 34 8.35 -4.95 -4.34
N ARG A 35 7.99 -6.23 -4.27
CA ARG A 35 7.23 -6.90 -5.34
C ARG A 35 5.82 -6.33 -5.49
N TYR A 36 5.20 -5.93 -4.38
CA TYR A 36 3.90 -5.23 -4.41
C TYR A 36 4.01 -3.88 -5.12
N GLU A 37 4.98 -3.01 -4.76
CA GLU A 37 5.17 -1.72 -5.45
C GLU A 37 5.53 -1.89 -6.94
N ARG A 38 6.29 -2.94 -7.28
CA ARG A 38 6.65 -3.27 -8.67
C ARG A 38 5.51 -3.92 -9.46
N GLY A 39 4.42 -4.32 -8.81
CA GLY A 39 3.31 -5.03 -9.44
C GLY A 39 3.62 -6.47 -9.87
N THR A 40 4.78 -7.02 -9.48
CA THR A 40 5.17 -8.41 -9.83
C THR A 40 4.52 -9.44 -8.91
N GLN A 41 3.91 -9.01 -7.81
CA GLN A 41 3.12 -9.83 -6.91
C GLN A 41 1.94 -9.02 -6.39
N GLN A 42 0.76 -9.63 -6.34
CA GLN A 42 -0.40 -8.99 -5.72
C GLN A 42 -0.42 -9.25 -4.21
N PRO A 43 -0.73 -8.23 -3.38
CA PRO A 43 -0.95 -8.45 -1.96
C PRO A 43 -2.27 -9.20 -1.73
N THR A 44 -2.32 -10.05 -0.71
CA THR A 44 -3.57 -10.70 -0.29
C THR A 44 -4.50 -9.68 0.38
N LEU A 45 -5.79 -10.01 0.49
CA LEU A 45 -6.76 -9.12 1.16
C LEU A 45 -6.34 -8.73 2.59
N PRO A 46 -5.84 -9.65 3.46
CA PRO A 46 -5.33 -9.26 4.78
C PRO A 46 -4.17 -8.24 4.70
N VAL A 47 -3.25 -8.40 3.74
CA VAL A 47 -2.14 -7.45 3.55
C VAL A 47 -2.67 -6.10 3.08
N LEU A 48 -3.65 -6.07 2.18
CA LEU A 48 -4.30 -4.83 1.74
C LEU A 48 -5.01 -4.12 2.90
N MET A 49 -5.69 -4.85 3.79
CA MET A 49 -6.31 -4.29 4.98
C MET A 49 -5.26 -3.69 5.93
N SER A 50 -4.15 -4.40 6.17
CA SER A 50 -3.02 -3.91 6.97
C SER A 50 -2.39 -2.66 6.36
N LEU A 51 -2.20 -2.62 5.04
CA LEU A 51 -1.71 -1.44 4.33
C LEU A 51 -2.67 -0.26 4.45
N ALA A 52 -3.98 -0.48 4.27
CA ALA A 52 -4.98 0.57 4.41
C ALA A 52 -5.00 1.14 5.84
N ASN A 53 -4.87 0.27 6.85
CA ASN A 53 -4.73 0.63 8.26
C ASN A 53 -3.47 1.44 8.53
N TYR A 54 -2.32 0.94 8.12
CA TYR A 54 -1.03 1.59 8.32
C TYR A 54 -0.98 2.96 7.63
N PHE A 55 -1.47 3.00 6.40
CA PHE A 55 -1.60 4.23 5.64
C PHE A 55 -2.84 5.04 6.01
N ASN A 56 -3.65 4.64 6.98
CA ASN A 56 -4.86 5.39 7.37
C ASN A 56 -5.68 5.94 6.18
N VAL A 57 -5.93 5.09 5.18
CA VAL A 57 -6.72 5.40 3.97
C VAL A 57 -7.82 4.35 3.79
N SER A 58 -8.80 4.60 2.92
CA SER A 58 -9.76 3.57 2.50
C SER A 58 -9.09 2.50 1.64
N LEU A 59 -9.68 1.31 1.65
CA LEU A 59 -9.26 0.23 0.76
C LEU A 59 -9.50 0.61 -0.71
N ASP A 60 -10.62 1.28 -1.02
CA ASP A 60 -10.95 1.72 -2.37
C ASP A 60 -9.92 2.70 -2.94
N TYR A 61 -9.44 3.64 -2.12
CA TYR A 61 -8.34 4.52 -2.51
C TYR A 61 -7.05 3.74 -2.75
N LEU A 62 -6.72 2.84 -1.82
CA LEU A 62 -5.49 2.05 -1.86
C LEU A 62 -5.41 1.18 -3.14
N VAL A 63 -6.53 0.60 -3.55
CA VAL A 63 -6.61 -0.29 -4.73
C VAL A 63 -7.03 0.43 -6.02
N GLY A 64 -7.16 1.76 -6.00
CA GLY A 64 -7.43 2.58 -7.19
C GLY A 64 -8.87 2.58 -7.68
N ARG A 65 -9.84 2.20 -6.84
CA ARG A 65 -11.29 2.33 -7.10
C ARG A 65 -11.84 3.72 -6.80
N SER A 66 -11.09 4.52 -6.05
CA SER A 66 -11.42 5.91 -5.69
C SER A 66 -10.15 6.77 -5.65
N ASP A 67 -10.31 8.08 -5.86
CA ASP A 67 -9.27 9.08 -5.58
C ASP A 67 -9.48 9.77 -4.22
N ASP A 68 -10.54 9.44 -3.49
CA ASP A 68 -10.80 9.92 -2.13
C ASP A 68 -10.13 9.02 -1.08
N PRO A 69 -9.08 9.48 -0.37
CA PRO A 69 -8.38 8.69 0.65
C PRO A 69 -9.20 8.44 1.92
N LYS A 70 -10.33 9.14 2.12
CA LYS A 70 -11.10 9.06 3.36
C LYS A 70 -11.60 7.66 3.64
N ARG A 71 -11.50 7.28 4.92
CA ARG A 71 -12.11 6.09 5.49
C ARG A 71 -13.57 6.40 5.79
N TYR A 72 -14.45 5.47 5.46
CA TYR A 72 -15.87 5.46 5.83
C TYR A 72 -16.09 4.42 6.91
#